data_AF-A0A2T8F9H1-F1
#
_entry.id   AF-A0A2T8F9H1-F1
#
_cell.length_a   1.000
_cell.length_b   1.000
_cell.length_c   1.000
_cell.angle_alpha   90.00
_cell.angle_beta   90.00
_cell.angle_gamma   90.00
#
_symmetry.space_group_name_H-M   'P 1'
#
loop_
_entity.id
_entity.type
_entity.pdbx_description
1 polymer ?
#
loop_
_entity_poly.entity_id
_entity_poly.type
_entity_poly.pdbx_seq_one_letter_code
_entity_poly.pdbx_strand_id
1 'polypeptide(L)'
;MYGDSATARKRVTQLREQAGDIRALAERLVAQAEAVPWHGRAADAMRARIKERAAHLRRAAGLHETAAESLARHVNEADTLKDAIETLEHKARALTTDARARIAQLEHDATPSEEDLQLAAFEAPPSGHKDWLTTTLPGL
;
A
#
# COMPACT_ATOMS: atom_id res chain seq x y z
N MET A 1 -12.80 -7.90 0.87
CA MET A 1 -12.87 -7.19 -0.42
C MET A 1 -11.93 -5.99 -0.37
N TYR A 2 -10.62 -6.22 -0.52
CA TYR A 2 -9.55 -5.26 -0.84
C TYR A 2 -8.35 -6.14 -1.23
N GLY A 3 -7.57 -5.73 -2.23
CA GLY A 3 -6.45 -6.54 -2.75
C GLY A 3 -5.54 -7.07 -1.63
N ASP A 4 -5.00 -8.26 -1.84
CA ASP A 4 -4.05 -8.88 -0.93
C ASP A 4 -2.77 -8.04 -0.84
N SER A 5 -2.65 -7.26 0.23
CA SER A 5 -1.49 -6.41 0.50
C SER A 5 -0.20 -7.22 0.54
N ALA A 6 -0.25 -8.51 0.91
CA ALA A 6 0.93 -9.38 0.88
C ALA A 6 1.40 -9.66 -0.55
N THR A 7 0.47 -9.97 -1.46
CA THR A 7 0.77 -10.12 -2.89
C THR A 7 1.34 -8.83 -3.48
N ALA A 8 0.78 -7.67 -3.13
CA ALA A 8 1.29 -6.40 -3.61
C ALA A 8 2.68 -6.06 -3.06
N ARG A 9 2.97 -6.34 -1.78
CA ARG A 9 4.32 -6.21 -1.20
C ARG A 9 5.33 -7.14 -1.87
N LYS A 10 4.94 -8.38 -2.17
CA LYS A 10 5.77 -9.31 -2.95
C LYS A 10 6.12 -8.73 -4.33
N ARG A 11 5.14 -8.09 -4.99
CA ARG A 11 5.36 -7.44 -6.28
C ARG A 11 6.30 -6.23 -6.19
N VAL A 12 6.23 -5.43 -5.13
CA VAL A 12 7.19 -4.35 -4.85
C VAL A 12 8.61 -4.91 -4.78
N THR A 13 8.83 -5.98 -4.00
CA THR A 13 10.14 -6.62 -3.89
C THR A 13 10.64 -7.11 -5.24
N GLN A 14 9.78 -7.77 -6.02
CA GLN A 14 10.13 -8.25 -7.35
C GLN A 14 10.53 -7.11 -8.31
N LEU A 15 9.85 -5.96 -8.26
CA LEU A 15 10.20 -4.81 -9.11
C LEU A 15 11.58 -4.23 -8.74
N ARG A 16 11.91 -4.18 -7.45
CA ARG A 16 13.23 -3.72 -6.97
C ARG A 16 14.34 -4.68 -7.38
N GLU A 17 14.10 -5.98 -7.25
CA GLU A 17 15.02 -7.03 -7.69
C GLU A 17 15.29 -6.91 -9.20
N GLN A 18 14.23 -6.79 -10.00
CA GLN A 18 14.35 -6.56 -11.45
C GLN A 18 15.14 -5.30 -11.79
N ALA A 19 14.92 -4.19 -11.06
CA ALA A 19 15.70 -2.98 -11.24
C ALA A 19 17.20 -3.20 -10.96
N GLY A 20 17.51 -3.93 -9.88
CA GLY A 20 18.87 -4.34 -9.52
C GLY A 20 19.53 -5.19 -10.60
N ASP A 21 18.85 -6.23 -11.06
CA ASP A 21 19.34 -7.13 -12.12
C ASP A 21 19.64 -6.39 -13.42
N ILE A 22 18.76 -5.48 -13.83
CA ILE A 22 18.92 -4.67 -15.04
C ILE A 22 20.13 -3.73 -14.90
N ARG A 23 20.34 -3.11 -13.74
CA ARG A 23 21.54 -2.27 -13.48
C ARG A 23 22.82 -3.10 -13.56
N ALA A 24 22.84 -4.27 -12.91
CA ALA A 24 23.98 -5.18 -12.95
C ALA A 24 24.27 -5.70 -14.36
N LEU A 25 23.22 -5.95 -15.18
CA LEU A 25 23.38 -6.28 -16.60
C LEU A 25 24.00 -5.13 -17.40
N ALA A 26 23.53 -3.89 -17.17
CA ALA A 26 24.06 -2.71 -17.84
C ALA A 26 25.55 -2.47 -17.51
N GLU A 27 25.94 -2.67 -16.25
CA GLU A 27 27.34 -2.56 -15.80
C GLU A 27 28.22 -3.64 -16.42
N ARG A 28 27.78 -4.91 -16.37
CA ARG A 28 28.50 -6.03 -17.01
C ARG A 28 28.70 -5.79 -18.50
N LEU A 29 27.68 -5.29 -19.20
CA LEU A 29 27.76 -5.02 -20.63
C LEU A 29 28.84 -3.96 -20.94
N VAL A 30 28.91 -2.88 -20.16
CA VAL A 30 29.93 -1.85 -20.32
C VAL A 30 31.31 -2.39 -20.00
N ALA A 31 31.46 -3.13 -18.89
CA ALA A 31 32.74 -3.72 -18.49
C ALA A 31 33.28 -4.68 -19.56
N GLN A 32 32.42 -5.52 -20.14
CA GLN A 32 32.80 -6.42 -21.24
C GLN A 32 33.23 -5.67 -22.50
N ALA A 33 32.58 -4.55 -22.83
CA ALA A 33 32.93 -3.73 -23.98
C ALA A 33 34.29 -3.04 -23.82
N GLU A 34 34.61 -2.56 -22.62
CA GLU A 34 35.88 -1.91 -22.31
C GLU A 34 37.03 -2.93 -22.24
N ALA A 35 36.76 -4.19 -21.87
CA ALA A 35 37.76 -5.26 -21.80
C ALA A 35 38.20 -5.82 -23.17
N VAL A 36 37.56 -5.42 -24.28
CA VAL A 36 37.92 -5.94 -25.60
C VAL A 36 39.31 -5.40 -26.03
N PRO A 37 40.27 -6.27 -26.38
CA PRO A 37 41.68 -5.89 -26.54
C PRO A 37 41.99 -5.14 -27.85
N TRP A 38 41.03 -5.06 -28.78
CA TRP A 38 41.24 -4.38 -30.06
C TRP A 38 40.88 -2.89 -30.02
N HIS A 39 41.53 -2.13 -30.90
CA HIS A 39 41.44 -0.68 -30.94
C HIS A 39 41.17 -0.18 -32.36
N GLY A 40 40.67 1.05 -32.46
CA GLY A 40 40.33 1.71 -33.73
C GLY A 40 38.84 2.00 -33.86
N ARG A 41 38.47 2.63 -34.99
CA ARG A 41 37.13 3.21 -35.20
C ARG A 41 35.98 2.24 -34.97
N ALA A 42 36.14 0.97 -35.35
CA ALA A 42 35.11 -0.05 -35.14
C ALA A 42 34.91 -0.39 -33.65
N ALA A 43 36.01 -0.48 -32.89
CA ALA A 43 35.96 -0.70 -31.44
C ALA A 43 35.32 0.50 -30.73
N ASP A 44 35.64 1.72 -31.16
CA ASP A 44 35.05 2.94 -30.58
C ASP A 44 33.55 3.05 -30.88
N ALA A 45 33.13 2.73 -32.11
CA ALA A 45 31.72 2.68 -32.47
C ALA A 45 30.95 1.61 -31.68
N MET A 46 31.55 0.44 -31.44
CA MET A 46 30.97 -0.60 -30.60
C MET A 46 30.80 -0.12 -29.14
N ARG A 47 31.86 0.46 -28.54
CA ARG A 47 31.80 1.00 -27.17
C ARG A 47 30.75 2.09 -27.03
N ALA A 48 30.63 2.99 -28.02
CA ALA A 48 29.61 4.04 -28.03
C ALA A 48 28.19 3.45 -28.03
N ARG A 49 27.90 2.48 -28.91
CA ARG A 49 26.61 1.79 -28.97
C ARG A 49 26.29 1.03 -27.69
N ILE A 50 27.30 0.40 -27.06
CA ILE A 50 27.11 -0.30 -25.79
C ILE A 50 26.81 0.69 -24.67
N LYS A 51 27.49 1.84 -24.60
CA LYS A 51 27.21 2.89 -23.62
C LYS A 51 25.78 3.42 -23.77
N GLU A 52 25.33 3.64 -25.00
CA GLU A 52 23.95 4.01 -25.29
C GLU A 52 22.97 2.92 -24.80
N ARG A 53 23.18 1.65 -25.17
CA ARG A 53 22.32 0.54 -24.73
C ARG A 53 22.28 0.41 -23.21
N ALA A 54 23.43 0.54 -22.53
CA ALA A 54 23.51 0.54 -21.08
C ALA A 54 22.73 1.71 -20.46
N ALA A 55 22.73 2.89 -21.09
CA ALA A 55 21.89 4.01 -20.66
C ALA A 55 20.39 3.69 -20.79
N HIS A 56 19.96 3.01 -21.86
CA HIS A 56 18.57 2.53 -21.98
C HIS A 56 18.20 1.55 -20.87
N LEU A 57 19.08 0.59 -20.55
CA LEU A 57 18.85 -0.37 -19.47
C LEU A 57 18.74 0.34 -18.11
N ARG A 58 19.65 1.28 -17.81
CA ARG A 58 19.57 2.06 -16.56
C ARG A 58 18.27 2.86 -16.44
N ARG A 59 17.78 3.44 -17.55
CA ARG A 59 16.46 4.10 -17.58
C ARG A 59 15.33 3.12 -17.28
N ALA A 60 15.35 1.93 -17.90
CA ALA A 60 14.34 0.90 -17.63
C ALA A 60 14.36 0.46 -16.16
N ALA A 61 15.54 0.24 -15.57
CA ALA A 61 15.68 -0.03 -14.14
C ALA A 61 15.10 1.10 -13.26
N GLY A 62 15.32 2.36 -13.65
CA GLY A 62 14.70 3.52 -12.99
C GLY A 62 13.16 3.46 -13.00
N LEU A 63 12.56 3.08 -14.13
CA LEU A 63 11.10 2.90 -14.23
C LEU A 63 10.58 1.79 -13.30
N HIS A 64 11.32 0.68 -13.17
CA HIS A 64 10.98 -0.37 -12.22
C HIS A 64 11.02 0.10 -10.77
N GLU A 65 12.03 0.91 -10.39
CA GLU A 65 12.13 1.50 -9.05
C GLU A 65 10.95 2.45 -8.78
N THR A 66 10.66 3.37 -9.70
CA THR A 66 9.53 4.30 -9.56
C THR A 66 8.19 3.55 -9.45
N ALA A 67 8.01 2.48 -10.23
CA ALA A 67 6.83 1.63 -10.11
C ALA A 67 6.76 0.92 -8.74
N ALA A 68 7.89 0.42 -8.24
CA ALA A 68 7.97 -0.21 -6.92
C ALA A 68 7.61 0.78 -5.79
N GLU A 69 8.15 2.00 -5.85
CA GLU A 69 7.87 3.06 -4.88
C GLU A 69 6.40 3.48 -4.90
N SER A 70 5.83 3.68 -6.09
CA SER A 70 4.41 4.04 -6.25
C SER A 70 3.50 2.94 -5.69
N LEU A 71 3.81 1.67 -5.98
CA LEU A 71 3.04 0.54 -5.47
C LEU A 71 3.19 0.41 -3.95
N ALA A 72 4.41 0.58 -3.40
CA ALA A 72 4.65 0.54 -1.96
C ALA A 72 3.82 1.61 -1.22
N ARG A 73 3.79 2.84 -1.74
CA ARG A 73 2.98 3.92 -1.18
C ARG A 73 1.50 3.57 -1.18
N HIS A 74 1.00 3.04 -2.30
CA HIS A 74 -0.41 2.66 -2.42
C HIS A 74 -0.79 1.55 -1.44
N VAL A 75 0.07 0.54 -1.26
CA VAL A 75 -0.19 -0.55 -0.32
C VAL A 75 -0.23 -0.04 1.12
N ASN A 76 0.72 0.81 1.50
CA ASN A 76 0.75 1.40 2.85
C ASN A 76 -0.51 2.25 3.13
N GLU A 77 -0.96 3.03 2.15
CA GLU A 77 -2.20 3.80 2.27
C GLU A 77 -3.40 2.87 2.43
N ALA A 78 -3.49 1.83 1.61
CA ALA A 78 -4.58 0.85 1.70
C ALA A 78 -4.60 0.13 3.05
N ASP A 79 -3.43 -0.20 3.62
CA ASP A 79 -3.34 -0.80 4.96
C ASP A 79 -3.76 0.19 6.05
N THR A 80 -3.32 1.44 5.96
CA THR A 80 -3.72 2.51 6.90
C THR A 80 -5.24 2.70 6.92
N LEU A 81 -5.87 2.69 5.75
CA LEU A 81 -7.33 2.79 5.65
C LEU A 81 -8.04 1.55 6.21
N LYS A 82 -7.49 0.34 6.01
CA LYS A 82 -8.04 -0.89 6.60
C LYS A 82 -7.97 -0.85 8.12
N ASP A 83 -6.83 -0.48 8.68
CA ASP A 83 -6.62 -0.37 10.12
C ASP A 83 -7.55 0.68 10.74
N ALA A 84 -7.75 1.81 10.05
CA ALA A 84 -8.70 2.83 10.46
C ALA A 84 -10.14 2.29 10.47
N ILE A 85 -10.56 1.60 9.40
CA ILE A 85 -11.89 0.98 9.34
C ILE A 85 -12.08 -0.03 10.48
N GLU A 86 -11.10 -0.91 10.71
CA GLU A 86 -11.17 -1.92 11.78
C GLU A 86 -11.27 -1.27 13.16
N THR A 87 -10.51 -0.19 13.39
CA THR A 87 -10.55 0.58 14.64
C THR A 87 -11.93 1.21 14.86
N LEU A 88 -12.50 1.85 13.82
CA LEU A 88 -13.82 2.49 13.90
C LEU A 88 -14.93 1.46 14.08
N GLU A 89 -14.84 0.32 13.38
CA GLU A 89 -15.77 -0.80 13.53
C GLU A 89 -15.75 -1.34 14.96
N HIS A 90 -14.56 -1.57 15.52
CA HIS A 90 -14.41 -2.08 16.89
C HIS A 90 -14.97 -1.10 17.93
N LYS A 91 -14.63 0.19 17.81
CA LYS A 91 -15.14 1.24 18.69
C LYS A 91 -16.66 1.37 18.62
N ALA A 92 -17.24 1.43 17.43
CA ALA A 92 -18.68 1.50 17.27
C ALA A 92 -19.37 0.28 17.87
N ARG A 93 -18.83 -0.93 17.64
CA ARG A 93 -19.36 -2.15 18.24
C ARG A 93 -19.32 -2.11 19.77
N ALA A 94 -18.23 -1.64 20.37
CA ALA A 94 -18.13 -1.47 21.82
C ALA A 94 -19.17 -0.47 22.34
N LEU A 95 -19.22 0.74 21.78
CA LEU A 95 -20.15 1.79 22.20
C LEU A 95 -21.62 1.36 22.10
N THR A 96 -22.00 0.73 20.98
CA THR A 96 -23.37 0.25 20.76
C THR A 96 -23.74 -0.90 21.69
N THR A 97 -22.80 -1.79 22.01
CA THR A 97 -23.00 -2.89 22.96
C THR A 97 -23.17 -2.35 24.38
N ASP A 98 -22.31 -1.42 24.78
CA ASP A 98 -22.34 -0.79 26.11
C ASP A 98 -23.61 0.02 26.31
N ALA A 99 -24.06 0.79 25.30
CA ALA A 99 -25.31 1.54 25.35
C ALA A 99 -26.52 0.61 25.51
N ARG A 100 -26.57 -0.48 24.74
CA ARG A 100 -27.64 -1.49 24.86
C ARG A 100 -27.62 -2.16 26.24
N ALA A 101 -26.45 -2.43 26.79
CA ALA A 101 -26.31 -2.99 28.14
C ALA A 101 -26.79 -2.01 29.22
N ARG A 102 -26.44 -0.71 29.12
CA ARG A 102 -26.94 0.33 30.01
C ARG A 102 -28.46 0.44 29.95
N ILE A 103 -29.04 0.50 28.76
CA ILE A 103 -30.50 0.53 28.56
C ILE A 103 -31.18 -0.67 29.23
N ALA A 104 -30.62 -1.88 29.06
CA ALA A 104 -31.18 -3.10 29.63
C ALA A 104 -31.11 -3.16 31.17
N GLN A 105 -30.21 -2.40 31.80
CA GLN A 105 -30.03 -2.34 33.25
C GLN A 105 -30.88 -1.25 33.93
N LEU A 106 -31.59 -0.42 33.15
CA LEU A 106 -32.42 0.64 33.71
C LEU A 106 -33.61 0.05 34.48
N GLU A 107 -33.90 0.66 35.64
CA GLU A 107 -35.12 0.38 36.40
C GLU A 107 -36.36 0.85 35.63
N HIS A 108 -37.54 0.31 35.97
CA HIS A 108 -38.77 0.48 35.18
C HIS A 108 -39.21 1.95 34.96
N ASP A 109 -38.86 2.85 35.89
CA ASP A 109 -39.21 4.27 35.85
C ASP A 109 -38.06 5.17 35.33
N ALA A 110 -36.89 4.59 35.04
CA ALA A 110 -35.74 5.33 34.55
C ALA A 110 -35.78 5.47 33.02
N THR A 111 -35.54 6.68 32.52
CA THR A 111 -35.47 6.96 31.08
C THR A 111 -34.04 6.83 30.57
N PRO A 112 -33.80 6.14 29.45
CA PRO A 112 -32.49 6.12 28.80
C PRO A 112 -32.00 7.52 28.42
N SER A 113 -30.68 7.70 28.41
CA SER A 113 -30.08 8.92 27.87
C SER A 113 -30.31 9.01 26.35
N GLU A 114 -30.36 10.23 25.81
CA GLU A 114 -30.50 10.46 24.36
C GLU A 114 -29.32 9.85 23.57
N GLU A 115 -28.11 9.93 24.13
CA GLU A 115 -26.91 9.31 23.55
C GLU A 115 -27.03 7.78 23.47
N ASP A 116 -27.53 7.13 24.52
CA ASP A 116 -27.73 5.67 24.52
C ASP A 116 -28.79 5.24 23.49
N LEU A 117 -29.85 6.03 23.31
CA LEU A 117 -30.87 5.78 22.30
C LEU A 117 -30.31 5.92 20.88
N GLN A 118 -29.52 6.96 20.62
CA GLN A 118 -28.83 7.16 19.34
C GLN A 118 -27.86 6.02 19.05
N LEU A 119 -27.05 5.61 20.04
CA LEU A 119 -26.12 4.48 19.91
C LEU A 119 -26.86 3.15 19.70
N ALA A 120 -27.97 2.90 20.41
CA ALA A 120 -28.73 1.66 20.26
C ALA A 120 -29.38 1.53 18.87
N ALA A 121 -29.84 2.64 18.30
CA ALA A 121 -30.48 2.74 17.00
C ALA A 121 -29.50 2.78 15.80
N PHE A 122 -28.18 2.85 16.06
CA PHE A 122 -27.19 2.90 14.99
C PHE A 122 -27.18 1.64 14.11
N GLU A 123 -27.29 1.85 12.80
CA GLU A 123 -27.13 0.80 11.78
C GLU A 123 -25.69 0.83 11.25
N ALA A 124 -24.92 -0.19 11.65
CA ALA A 124 -23.52 -0.30 11.27
C ALA A 124 -23.35 -0.61 9.77
N PRO A 125 -22.43 0.08 9.06
CA PRO A 125 -22.03 -0.32 7.72
C PRO A 125 -21.49 -1.76 7.70
N PRO A 126 -21.48 -2.44 6.53
CA PRO A 126 -20.87 -3.75 6.40
C PRO A 126 -19.41 -3.74 6.87
N SER A 127 -18.95 -4.84 7.47
CA SER A 127 -17.57 -4.94 7.96
C SER A 127 -16.56 -4.69 6.83
N GLY A 128 -15.54 -3.89 7.14
CA GLY A 128 -14.53 -3.47 6.17
C GLY A 128 -15.01 -2.49 5.09
N HIS A 129 -16.25 -2.00 5.12
CA HIS A 129 -16.74 -1.05 4.10
C HIS A 129 -16.12 0.35 4.29
N LYS A 130 -15.88 1.08 3.20
CA LYS A 130 -15.28 2.43 3.26
C LYS A 130 -16.13 3.45 4.02
N ASP A 131 -17.44 3.22 4.12
CA ASP A 131 -18.38 4.14 4.77
C ASP A 131 -18.09 4.28 6.26
N TRP A 132 -17.38 3.31 6.87
CA TRP A 132 -16.84 3.44 8.22
C TRP A 132 -15.98 4.70 8.40
N LEU A 133 -15.25 5.11 7.37
CA LEU A 133 -14.40 6.31 7.40
C LEU A 133 -15.19 7.63 7.48
N THR A 134 -16.50 7.57 7.21
CA THR A 134 -17.42 8.71 7.26
C THR A 134 -18.47 8.58 8.36
N THR A 135 -18.42 7.51 9.15
CA THR A 135 -19.35 7.26 10.25
C THR A 135 -19.16 8.29 11.36
N THR A 136 -20.26 8.91 11.78
CA THR A 136 -20.30 9.81 12.93
C THR A 136 -21.18 9.20 14.02
N LEU A 137 -20.62 9.01 15.22
CA LEU A 137 -21.34 8.52 16.39
C LEU A 137 -20.88 9.27 17.65
N PRO A 138 -21.74 9.46 18.66
CA PRO A 138 -21.32 9.98 19.95
C PRO A 138 -20.21 9.11 20.55
N GLY A 139 -19.07 9.74 20.89
CA GLY A 139 -17.92 9.06 21.52
C GLY A 139 -16.94 8.34 20.58
N LEU A 140 -17.08 8.50 19.25
CA LEU A 140 -16.27 7.82 18.24
C LEU A 140 -15.04 8.62 17.79
#